data_AF-A0A528CI82-F1
#
_entry.id   AF-A0A528CI82-F1
#
_cell.length_a   1.000
_cell.length_b   1.000
_cell.length_c   1.000
_cell.angle_alpha   90.00
_cell.angle_beta   90.00
_cell.angle_gamma   90.00
#
_symmetry.space_group_name_H-M   'P 1'
#
loop_
_entity.id
_entity.type
_entity.pdbx_description
1 polymer ?
#
loop_
_entity_poly.entity_id
_entity_poly.type
_entity_poly.pdbx_seq_one_letter_code
_entity_poly.pdbx_strand_id
1 'polypeptide(L)' 'MTLRISGKHMDIGDAFRTRITDRVGEVIGKYFDRGFSGQIVVVKSGSRYTADCMIRLDSGASLQAT' A
#
# COMPACT_ATOMS: atom_id res chain seq x y z
N MET A 1 5.01 6.74 9.84
CA MET A 1 4.52 5.93 8.71
C MET A 1 3.10 5.50 9.01
N THR A 2 2.13 5.93 8.20
CA THR A 2 0.71 5.61 8.44
C THR A 2 0.12 4.98 7.19
N LEU A 3 0.14 3.65 7.12
CA LEU A 3 -0.33 2.88 5.97
C LEU A 3 -1.62 2.13 6.33
N ARG A 4 -2.73 2.49 5.68
CA ARG A 4 -4.02 1.83 5.87
C ARG A 4 -4.22 0.78 4.79
N ILE A 5 -4.19 -0.49 5.17
CA ILE A 5 -4.42 -1.61 4.25
C ILE A 5 -5.83 -2.16 4.50
N SER A 6 -6.62 -2.23 3.44
CA SER A 6 -8.01 -2.69 3.45
C SER A 6 -8.28 -3.62 2.27
N GLY A 7 -9.23 -4.55 2.43
CA GLY A 7 -9.72 -5.40 1.36
C GLY A 7 -11.10 -4.94 0.87
N LYS A 8 -11.32 -4.95 -0.44
CA LYS A 8 -12.65 -4.75 -1.04
C LYS A 8 -13.35 -6.09 -1.17
N HIS A 9 -14.43 -6.28 -0.41
CA HIS A 9 -15.17 -7.54 -0.33
C HIS A 9 -14.31 -8.74 0.10
N MET A 10 -13.25 -8.49 0.89
CA MET A 10 -12.39 -9.52 1.44
C MET A 10 -11.74 -9.03 2.72
N ASP A 11 -11.45 -9.96 3.62
CA ASP A 11 -10.59 -9.69 4.77
C ASP A 11 -9.11 -9.79 4.36
N ILE A 12 -8.32 -8.86 4.86
CA ILE A 12 -6.86 -8.87 4.72
C ILE A 12 -6.28 -9.53 5.96
N GLY A 13 -5.77 -10.75 5.81
CA GLY A 13 -5.00 -11.42 6.85
C GLY A 13 -3.62 -10.78 7.07
N ASP A 14 -2.99 -11.12 8.19
CA ASP A 14 -1.69 -10.55 8.58
C ASP A 14 -0.60 -10.79 7.54
N ALA A 15 -0.57 -11.96 6.89
CA ALA A 15 0.41 -12.26 5.85
C ALA A 15 0.37 -11.25 4.68
N PHE A 16 -0.83 -10.89 4.22
CA PHE A 16 -0.99 -9.89 3.16
C PHE A 16 -0.59 -8.50 3.65
N ARG A 17 -1.02 -8.14 4.87
CA ARG A 17 -0.68 -6.86 5.49
C ARG A 17 0.83 -6.67 5.63
N THR A 18 1.54 -7.66 6.17
CA THR A 18 2.99 -7.64 6.32
C THR A 18 3.68 -7.57 4.97
N ARG A 19 3.29 -8.43 4.02
CA ARG A 19 3.88 -8.43 2.67
C ARG A 19 3.77 -7.09 1.97
N ILE A 20 2.60 -6.45 2.04
CA ILE A 20 2.36 -5.13 1.45
C ILE A 20 3.18 -4.06 2.17
N THR A 21 3.17 -4.06 3.50
CA THR A 21 3.88 -3.07 4.32
C THR A 21 5.39 -3.12 4.06
N ASP A 22 5.98 -4.31 4.09
CA ASP A 22 7.40 -4.52 3.84
C ASP A 22 7.79 -4.08 2.43
N ARG A 23 7.00 -4.48 1.43
CA ARG A 23 7.29 -4.15 0.03
C ARG A 23 7.22 -2.65 -0.23
N VAL A 24 6.21 -1.98 0.32
CA VAL A 24 6.05 -0.52 0.17
C VAL A 24 7.15 0.23 0.91
N GLY A 25 7.50 -0.20 2.12
CA GLY A 25 8.61 0.36 2.87
C GLY A 25 9.94 0.22 2.14
N GLU A 26 10.24 -0.97 1.60
CA GLU A 26 11.45 -1.23 0.83
C GLU A 26 11.57 -0.34 -0.42
N VAL A 27 10.47 -0.16 -1.16
CA VAL A 27 10.49 0.65 -2.40
C VAL A 27 10.55 2.14 -2.09
N ILE A 28 9.74 2.63 -1.14
CA ILE A 28 9.75 4.05 -0.78
C ILE A 28 11.09 4.42 -0.16
N GLY A 29 11.63 3.60 0.75
CA GLY A 29 12.91 3.84 1.41
C GLY A 29 14.10 3.99 0.46
N LYS A 30 14.02 3.47 -0.78
CA LYS A 30 15.06 3.68 -1.81
C LYS A 30 15.12 5.11 -2.33
N TYR A 31 14.01 5.84 -2.29
CA TYR A 31 13.87 7.16 -2.91
C TYR A 31 13.48 8.26 -1.93
N PHE A 32 12.85 7.90 -0.81
CA PHE A 32 12.32 8.82 0.19
C PHE A 32 12.62 8.29 1.58
N ASP A 33 13.47 9.01 2.31
CA ASP A 33 13.84 8.72 3.70
C ASP A 33 12.97 9.49 4.72
N ARG A 34 11.97 10.23 4.24
CA ARG A 34 10.99 10.96 5.07
C ARG A 34 9.73 10.14 5.28
N GLY A 35 8.90 10.59 6.22
CA GLY A 35 7.60 9.99 6.49
C GLY A 35 6.70 9.96 5.25
N PHE A 36 5.82 8.96 5.25
CA PHE A 36 4.73 8.85 4.28
C PHE A 36 3.47 8.33 4.94
N SER A 37 2.34 8.66 4.32
CA SER A 37 1.03 8.17 4.66
C SER A 37 0.35 7.62 3.41
N GLY A 38 -0.48 6.60 3.54
CA GLY A 38 -1.11 6.03 2.36
C GLY A 38 -2.23 5.06 2.68
N GLN A 39 -2.99 4.74 1.65
CA GLN A 39 -4.01 3.71 1.68
C GLN A 39 -3.77 2.71 0.55
N ILE A 40 -4.00 1.45 0.86
CA ILE A 40 -3.90 0.35 -0.09
C ILE A 40 -5.18 -0.46 0.00
N VAL A 41 -5.85 -0.62 -1.14
CA VAL A 41 -7.08 -1.38 -1.28
C VAL A 41 -6.82 -2.58 -2.16
N VAL A 42 -6.88 -3.77 -1.58
CA VAL A 42 -6.76 -5.03 -2.33
C VAL A 42 -8.13 -5.46 -2.78
N VAL A 43 -8.24 -5.84 -4.06
CA VAL A 43 -9.48 -6.31 -4.66
C VAL A 43 -9.24 -7.71 -5.23
N LYS A 44 -10.12 -8.65 -4.89
CA LYS A 44 -10.14 -9.97 -5.51
C LYS A 44 -10.94 -9.90 -6.83
N SER A 45 -10.25 -10.02 -7.95
CA SER A 45 -10.81 -10.04 -9.30
C SER A 45 -10.78 -11.47 -9.84
N GLY A 46 -11.76 -12.28 -9.42
CA GLY A 46 -11.84 -13.70 -9.76
C GLY A 46 -10.70 -14.51 -9.15
N SER A 47 -9.80 -15.03 -9.98
CA SER A 47 -8.59 -15.75 -9.57
C SER A 47 -7.39 -14.86 -9.30
N ARG A 48 -7.47 -13.55 -9.61
CA ARG A 48 -6.38 -12.59 -9.44
C ARG A 48 -6.66 -11.62 -8.30
N TYR A 49 -5.59 -11.00 -7.80
CA TYR A 49 -5.65 -9.92 -6.82
C TYR A 49 -5.07 -8.66 -7.46
N THR A 50 -5.79 -7.55 -7.35
CA THR A 50 -5.36 -6.21 -7.78
C THR A 50 -5.18 -5.35 -6.53
N ALA A 51 -4.19 -4.45 -6.52
CA ALA A 51 -3.91 -3.63 -5.35
C ALA A 51 -3.83 -2.16 -5.74
N ASP A 52 -4.89 -1.41 -5.45
CA ASP A 52 -4.90 0.02 -5.63
C ASP A 52 -4.12 0.68 -4.49
N CYS A 53 -3.06 1.38 -4.83
CA CYS A 53 -2.11 1.97 -3.89
C CYS A 53 -2.11 3.49 -4.07
N MET A 54 -2.43 4.22 -3.00
CA MET A 54 -2.32 5.67 -2.95
C MET A 54 -1.41 6.06 -1.80
N ILE A 55 -0.28 6.68 -2.11
CA ILE A 55 0.73 7.10 -1.14
C ILE A 55 0.92 8.61 -1.25
N ARG A 56 0.83 9.30 -0.12
CA ARG A 56 1.24 10.70 0.03
C ARG A 56 2.55 10.78 0.78
N LEU A 57 3.52 11.41 0.13
CA LEU A 57 4.83 11.69 0.69
C LEU A 57 4.76 13.02 1.45
N ASP A 58 5.54 13.15 2.52
CA ASP A 58 5.65 14.41 3.27
C ASP A 58 6.23 15.56 2.43
N SER A 59 6.83 15.25 1.27
CA SER A 59 7.24 16.24 0.27
C SER A 59 6.07 16.93 -0.45
N GLY A 60 4.83 16.47 -0.24
CA GLY A 60 3.63 16.97 -0.91
C GLY A 60 3.27 16.21 -2.20
N ALA A 61 4.11 15.29 -2.66
CA ALA A 61 3.82 14.46 -3.82
C ALA A 61 2.84 13.32 -3.49
N SER A 62 1.93 13.02 -4.43
CA SER A 62 1.04 11.87 -4.37
C SER A 62 1.39 10.85 -5.45
N LEU A 63 1.61 9.60 -5.04
CA LEU A 63 1.85 8.46 -5.90
C LEU A 63 0.58 7.60 -5.94
N GLN A 64 0.12 7.24 -7.13
CA GLN A 64 -1.02 6.35 -7.31
C GLN A 64 -0.67 5.24 -8.32
N ALA A 65 -1.05 4.00 -8.01
CA ALA A 65 -0.89 2.83 -8.87
C ALA A 65 -2.02 1.81 -8.61
N THR A 66 -2.33 0.96 -9.60
CA THR A 66 -3.40 -0.07 -9.53
C THR A 66 -2.88 -1.43 -9.99
#